data_AF-A0A1W9ZFY0-F1
#
_entry.id   AF-A0A1W9ZFY0-F1
#
_cell.length_a   1.000
_cell.length_b   1.000
_cell.length_c   1.000
_cell.angle_alpha   90.00
_cell.angle_beta   90.00
_cell.angle_gamma   90.00
#
_symmetry.space_group_name_H-M   'P 1'
#
loop_
_entity.id
_entity.type
_entity.pdbx_description
1 polymer ?
#
loop_
_entity_poly.entity_id
_entity_poly.type
_entity_poly.pdbx_seq_one_letter_code
_entity_poly.pdbx_strand_id
1 'polypeptide(L)'
;MEYGSECWQKAATVTYVERRRSCAESILDRSRRGALEVDWRDQLVDAALLRVAAVPIMQTYVDIDVMVAMEVAGWPCRPWEPYAANGDWRLALETWYEDRLAVEEAYEAAGRTGLINLARARESSWWRDQQRGRDFIGAWYRAGLAAGGEPCDWRSWFKQRIRLREETDPLRIRGRDRSLAGVDANSWMEVLPECWTRTQP
;
A
#
# COMPACT_ATOMS: atom_id res chain seq x y z
N MET A 1 -5.99 10.70 -37.23
CA MET A 1 -6.62 9.65 -36.39
C MET A 1 -6.01 9.60 -34.98
N GLU A 2 -5.07 10.49 -34.66
CA GLU A 2 -4.23 10.40 -33.46
C GLU A 2 -4.98 10.58 -32.13
N TYR A 3 -6.06 11.35 -32.09
CA TYR A 3 -6.78 11.70 -30.86
C TYR A 3 -7.23 10.47 -30.05
N GLY A 4 -7.59 9.37 -30.72
CA GLY A 4 -7.88 8.10 -30.05
C GLY A 4 -6.66 7.51 -29.34
N SER A 5 -5.50 7.50 -30.00
CA SER A 5 -4.24 6.96 -29.47
C SER A 5 -3.82 7.69 -28.19
N GLU A 6 -3.90 9.03 -28.18
CA GLU A 6 -3.52 9.85 -27.02
C GLU A 6 -4.44 9.58 -25.80
N CYS A 7 -5.75 9.43 -26.03
CA CYS A 7 -6.69 9.05 -24.97
C CYS A 7 -6.41 7.65 -24.43
N TRP A 8 -6.11 6.67 -25.29
CA TRP A 8 -5.76 5.31 -24.86
C TRP A 8 -4.45 5.26 -24.09
N GLN A 9 -3.41 5.98 -24.54
CA GLN A 9 -2.12 6.07 -23.84
C GLN A 9 -2.30 6.65 -22.43
N LYS A 10 -3.07 7.74 -22.28
CA LYS A 10 -3.39 8.33 -20.97
C LYS A 10 -4.14 7.34 -20.07
N ALA A 11 -5.14 6.63 -20.58
CA ALA A 11 -5.88 5.62 -19.82
C ALA A 11 -5.00 4.44 -19.36
N ALA A 12 -4.10 3.95 -20.24
CA ALA A 12 -3.13 2.92 -19.90
C ALA A 12 -2.13 3.39 -18.83
N THR A 13 -1.58 4.61 -18.95
CA THR A 13 -0.69 5.19 -17.92
C THR A 13 -1.36 5.29 -16.55
N VAL A 14 -2.62 5.73 -16.49
CA VAL A 14 -3.35 5.83 -15.21
C VAL A 14 -3.59 4.45 -14.62
N THR A 15 -4.04 3.50 -15.44
CA THR A 15 -4.27 2.10 -15.03
C THR A 15 -2.98 1.49 -14.46
N TYR A 16 -1.84 1.68 -15.14
CA TYR A 16 -0.54 1.22 -14.67
C TYR A 16 -0.16 1.81 -13.30
N VAL A 17 -0.33 3.12 -13.10
CA VAL A 17 -0.04 3.77 -11.81
C VAL A 17 -0.91 3.20 -10.69
N GLU A 18 -2.21 2.99 -10.93
CA GLU A 18 -3.14 2.44 -9.94
C GLU A 18 -2.88 0.96 -9.65
N ARG A 19 -2.52 0.16 -10.68
CA ARG A 19 -2.14 -1.26 -10.53
C ARG A 19 -0.82 -1.44 -9.81
N ARG A 20 0.24 -0.72 -10.22
CA ARG A 20 1.58 -0.76 -9.62
C ARG A 20 1.51 -0.53 -8.12
N ARG A 21 0.76 0.50 -7.75
CA ARG A 21 0.39 0.85 -6.38
C ARG A 21 -0.36 -0.26 -5.67
N SER A 22 -1.49 -0.71 -6.20
CA SER A 22 -2.31 -1.74 -5.54
C SER A 22 -1.50 -3.03 -5.29
N CYS A 23 -0.62 -3.40 -6.21
CA CYS A 23 0.35 -4.48 -6.05
C CYS A 23 1.35 -4.20 -4.91
N ALA A 24 2.06 -3.06 -4.98
CA ALA A 24 3.04 -2.64 -3.98
C ALA A 24 2.46 -2.52 -2.56
N GLU A 25 1.32 -1.84 -2.41
CA GLU A 25 0.54 -1.74 -1.17
C GLU A 25 0.22 -3.16 -0.65
N SER A 26 -0.19 -4.09 -1.52
CA SER A 26 -0.54 -5.47 -1.14
C SER A 26 0.65 -6.34 -0.71
N ILE A 27 1.85 -6.13 -1.26
CA ILE A 27 3.07 -6.82 -0.81
C ILE A 27 3.54 -6.29 0.54
N LEU A 28 3.63 -4.96 0.68
CA LEU A 28 4.09 -4.30 1.91
C LEU A 28 3.12 -4.53 3.08
N ASP A 29 1.80 -4.51 2.83
CA ASP A 29 0.79 -4.82 3.85
C ASP A 29 0.79 -6.31 4.24
N ARG A 30 1.19 -7.25 3.36
CA ARG A 30 1.42 -8.67 3.72
C ARG A 30 2.67 -8.84 4.57
N SER A 31 3.79 -8.24 4.15
CA SER A 31 5.08 -8.27 4.85
C SER A 31 4.92 -7.82 6.31
N ARG A 32 4.33 -6.64 6.53
CA ARG A 32 4.11 -6.08 7.87
C ARG A 32 3.13 -6.88 8.75
N ARG A 33 2.31 -7.75 8.17
CA ARG A 33 1.45 -8.72 8.89
C ARG A 33 2.16 -10.05 9.21
N GLY A 34 3.35 -10.30 8.66
CA GLY A 34 3.98 -11.63 8.69
C GLY A 34 3.27 -12.66 7.82
N ALA A 35 2.56 -12.20 6.78
CA ALA A 35 1.77 -13.02 5.86
C ALA A 35 2.24 -12.85 4.40
N LEU A 36 3.55 -12.66 4.21
CA LEU A 36 4.24 -12.67 2.92
C LEU A 36 5.11 -13.91 2.89
N GLU A 37 4.88 -14.79 1.90
CA GLU A 37 5.63 -16.04 1.74
C GLU A 37 7.08 -15.76 1.29
N VAL A 38 7.99 -16.73 1.49
CA VAL A 38 9.41 -16.58 1.13
C VAL A 38 9.59 -16.48 -0.39
N ASP A 39 8.78 -17.20 -1.15
CA ASP A 39 8.70 -17.25 -2.62
C ASP A 39 7.71 -16.24 -3.22
N TRP A 40 7.35 -15.18 -2.48
CA TRP A 40 6.31 -14.21 -2.91
C TRP A 40 6.53 -13.59 -4.29
N ARG A 41 7.78 -13.48 -4.74
CA ARG A 41 8.18 -12.90 -6.03
C ARG A 41 7.73 -13.79 -7.19
N ASP A 42 7.95 -15.10 -7.07
CA ASP A 42 7.54 -16.09 -8.07
C ASP A 42 6.01 -16.24 -8.05
N GLN A 43 5.41 -16.36 -6.86
CA GLN A 43 3.94 -16.41 -6.72
C GLN A 43 3.24 -15.18 -7.32
N LEU A 44 3.84 -13.98 -7.21
CA LEU A 44 3.30 -12.75 -7.78
C LEU A 44 3.31 -12.77 -9.31
N VAL A 45 4.39 -13.26 -9.93
CA VAL A 45 4.51 -13.37 -11.39
C VAL A 45 3.57 -14.45 -11.92
N ASP A 46 3.53 -15.63 -11.31
CA ASP A 46 2.62 -16.73 -11.71
C ASP A 46 1.15 -16.32 -11.59
N ALA A 47 0.76 -15.66 -10.50
CA ALA A 47 -0.61 -15.17 -10.31
C ALA A 47 -1.03 -14.12 -11.36
N ALA A 48 -0.09 -13.37 -11.93
CA ALA A 48 -0.34 -12.45 -13.03
C ALA A 48 -0.40 -13.17 -14.39
N LEU A 49 0.54 -14.08 -14.67
CA LEU A 49 0.57 -14.87 -15.91
C LEU A 49 -0.69 -15.74 -16.07
N LEU A 50 -1.21 -16.30 -14.97
CA LEU A 50 -2.47 -17.06 -14.98
C LEU A 50 -3.71 -16.24 -15.37
N ARG A 51 -3.66 -14.89 -15.35
CA ARG A 51 -4.75 -14.02 -15.82
C ARG A 51 -4.79 -13.87 -17.35
N VAL A 52 -3.73 -14.23 -18.07
CA VAL A 52 -3.61 -14.08 -19.53
C VAL A 52 -4.62 -14.93 -20.30
N ALA A 53 -5.09 -16.03 -19.72
CA ALA A 53 -5.93 -17.02 -20.43
C ALA A 53 -7.38 -16.59 -20.74
N ALA A 54 -7.85 -15.42 -20.29
CA ALA A 54 -9.29 -15.16 -20.14
C ALA A 54 -10.01 -14.44 -21.31
N VAL A 55 -9.62 -13.21 -21.69
CA VAL A 55 -10.43 -12.38 -22.63
C VAL A 55 -9.58 -11.45 -23.51
N PRO A 56 -9.58 -11.61 -24.85
CA PRO A 56 -8.80 -10.76 -25.77
C PRO A 56 -9.13 -9.25 -25.69
N ILE A 57 -10.38 -8.88 -25.40
CA ILE A 57 -10.78 -7.46 -25.30
C ILE A 57 -10.20 -6.74 -24.06
N MET A 58 -9.59 -7.47 -23.14
CA MET A 58 -8.90 -6.93 -21.97
C MET A 58 -7.40 -7.23 -21.97
N GLN A 59 -6.82 -7.69 -23.08
CA GLN A 59 -5.41 -8.10 -23.16
C GLN A 59 -4.48 -7.01 -22.58
N THR A 60 -4.61 -5.75 -23.00
CA THR A 60 -3.78 -4.64 -22.50
C THR A 60 -3.92 -4.37 -21.00
N TYR A 61 -5.05 -4.70 -20.37
CA TYR A 61 -5.21 -4.62 -18.92
C TYR A 61 -4.48 -5.76 -18.20
N VAL A 62 -4.46 -6.95 -18.80
CA VAL A 62 -3.66 -8.08 -18.31
C VAL A 62 -2.17 -7.84 -18.52
N ASP A 63 -1.77 -7.29 -19.68
CA ASP A 63 -0.39 -6.93 -19.97
C ASP A 63 0.14 -5.93 -18.92
N ILE A 64 -0.68 -4.96 -18.49
CA ILE A 64 -0.36 -4.03 -17.39
C ILE A 64 -0.23 -4.77 -16.05
N ASP A 65 -1.15 -5.68 -15.69
CA ASP A 65 -1.05 -6.49 -14.46
C ASP A 65 0.25 -7.33 -14.46
N VAL A 66 0.64 -7.92 -15.59
CA VAL A 66 1.89 -8.70 -15.75
C VAL A 66 3.13 -7.81 -15.68
N MET A 67 3.15 -6.67 -16.37
CA MET A 67 4.24 -5.70 -16.28
C MET A 67 4.46 -5.21 -14.84
N VAL A 68 3.38 -4.93 -14.11
CA VAL A 68 3.41 -4.54 -12.70
C VAL A 68 3.93 -5.67 -11.81
N ALA A 69 3.47 -6.90 -12.01
CA ALA A 69 3.94 -8.05 -11.24
C ALA A 69 5.44 -8.28 -11.44
N MET A 70 5.93 -8.26 -12.68
CA MET A 70 7.35 -8.38 -13.01
C MET A 70 8.20 -7.23 -12.46
N GLU A 71 7.69 -5.98 -12.49
CA GLU A 71 8.41 -4.83 -11.92
C GLU A 71 8.55 -4.94 -10.40
N VAL A 72 7.47 -5.27 -9.69
CA VAL A 72 7.47 -5.38 -8.22
C VAL A 72 8.24 -6.62 -7.75
N ALA A 73 8.11 -7.76 -8.44
CA ALA A 73 8.96 -8.94 -8.21
C ALA A 73 10.44 -8.71 -8.58
N GLY A 74 10.74 -7.68 -9.38
CA GLY A 74 12.09 -7.25 -9.77
C GLY A 74 12.73 -6.21 -8.85
N TRP A 75 12.07 -5.76 -7.78
CA TRP A 75 12.66 -4.82 -6.81
C TRP A 75 13.91 -5.41 -6.12
N PRO A 76 14.89 -4.59 -5.67
CA PRO A 76 15.99 -5.09 -4.83
C PRO A 76 15.48 -5.83 -3.58
N CYS A 77 16.29 -6.74 -3.03
CA CYS A 77 15.97 -7.36 -1.75
C CYS A 77 15.94 -6.31 -0.62
N ARG A 78 14.91 -6.32 0.22
CA ARG A 78 14.70 -5.35 1.31
C ARG A 78 14.64 -6.04 2.68
N PRO A 79 15.09 -5.39 3.78
CA PRO A 79 15.04 -5.99 5.11
C PRO A 79 13.63 -6.37 5.60
N TRP A 80 12.56 -5.77 5.04
CA TRP A 80 11.18 -6.13 5.34
C TRP A 80 10.70 -7.44 4.68
N GLU A 81 11.48 -8.05 3.79
CA GLU A 81 11.18 -9.37 3.23
C GLU A 81 11.44 -10.49 4.25
N PRO A 82 10.82 -11.68 4.10
CA PRO A 82 10.93 -12.74 5.08
C PRO A 82 12.38 -13.13 5.37
N TYR A 83 12.79 -13.01 6.64
CA TYR A 83 14.13 -13.31 7.17
C TYR A 83 15.27 -12.41 6.66
N ALA A 84 15.00 -11.46 5.75
CA ALA A 84 16.02 -10.63 5.11
C ALA A 84 16.74 -9.67 6.09
N ALA A 85 16.08 -9.23 7.16
CA ALA A 85 16.71 -8.47 8.24
C ALA A 85 17.50 -9.31 9.25
N ASN A 86 17.52 -10.65 9.13
CA ASN A 86 18.26 -11.55 10.02
C ASN A 86 18.01 -11.32 11.53
N GLY A 87 16.76 -11.01 11.89
CA GLY A 87 16.33 -10.70 13.27
C GLY A 87 16.34 -9.21 13.67
N ASP A 88 16.88 -8.30 12.84
CA ASP A 88 16.76 -6.86 13.07
C ASP A 88 15.38 -6.33 12.66
N TRP A 89 14.41 -6.56 13.54
CA TRP A 89 13.03 -6.12 13.34
C TRP A 89 12.89 -4.60 13.19
N ARG A 90 13.84 -3.81 13.71
CA ARG A 90 13.79 -2.34 13.63
C ARG A 90 14.18 -1.89 12.24
N LEU A 91 15.28 -2.42 11.69
CA LEU A 91 15.67 -2.19 10.29
C LEU A 91 14.58 -2.65 9.30
N ALA A 92 13.93 -3.79 9.58
CA ALA A 92 12.78 -4.25 8.80
C ALA A 92 11.60 -3.27 8.85
N LEU A 93 11.23 -2.80 10.04
CA LEU A 93 10.13 -1.87 10.27
C LEU A 93 10.38 -0.47 9.68
N GLU A 94 11.61 0.03 9.78
CA GLU A 94 12.02 1.33 9.24
C GLU A 94 12.02 1.31 7.71
N THR A 95 12.69 0.33 7.08
CA THR A 95 12.70 0.22 5.61
C THR A 95 11.31 -0.10 5.02
N TRP A 96 10.47 -0.86 5.74
CA TRP A 96 9.06 -1.03 5.37
C TRP A 96 8.31 0.31 5.35
N TYR A 97 8.51 1.15 6.37
CA TYR A 97 7.84 2.45 6.48
C TYR A 97 8.29 3.42 5.38
N GLU A 98 9.58 3.44 5.05
CA GLU A 98 10.14 4.20 3.93
C GLU A 98 9.52 3.78 2.59
N ASP A 99 9.57 2.50 2.23
CA ASP A 99 9.01 1.99 0.96
C ASP A 99 7.49 2.21 0.89
N ARG A 100 6.77 1.99 2.00
CA ARG A 100 5.30 2.17 2.06
C ARG A 100 4.89 3.64 1.94
N LEU A 101 5.73 4.59 2.36
CA LEU A 101 5.55 6.02 2.10
C LEU A 101 5.91 6.41 0.66
N ALA A 102 7.01 5.87 0.11
CA ALA A 102 7.44 6.14 -1.27
C ALA A 102 6.38 5.72 -2.31
N VAL A 103 5.68 4.61 -2.04
CA VAL A 103 4.53 4.15 -2.85
C VAL A 103 3.39 5.19 -2.86
N GLU A 104 3.04 5.79 -1.73
CA GLU A 104 2.02 6.86 -1.69
C GLU A 104 2.52 8.14 -2.36
N GLU A 105 3.81 8.49 -2.24
CA GLU A 105 4.35 9.72 -2.81
C GLU A 105 4.42 9.70 -4.34
N ALA A 106 4.94 8.62 -4.94
CA ALA A 106 4.97 8.46 -6.40
C ALA A 106 3.56 8.51 -7.01
N TYR A 107 2.61 7.91 -6.31
CA TYR A 107 1.20 7.91 -6.64
C TYR A 107 0.53 9.28 -6.46
N GLU A 108 0.82 10.02 -5.39
CA GLU A 108 0.37 11.40 -5.24
C GLU A 108 0.97 12.31 -6.32
N ALA A 109 2.22 12.09 -6.72
CA ALA A 109 2.84 12.84 -7.81
C ALA A 109 2.08 12.62 -9.13
N ALA A 110 1.70 11.38 -9.45
CA ALA A 110 0.81 11.07 -10.58
C ALA A 110 -0.62 11.64 -10.43
N GLY A 111 -1.08 11.88 -9.20
CA GLY A 111 -2.29 12.66 -8.94
C GLY A 111 -2.10 14.15 -9.23
N ARG A 112 -0.96 14.72 -8.81
CA ARG A 112 -0.60 16.14 -9.03
C ARG A 112 -0.36 16.48 -10.50
N THR A 113 0.17 15.55 -11.31
CA THR A 113 0.28 15.70 -12.77
C THR A 113 -1.05 15.51 -13.51
N GLY A 114 -2.16 15.32 -12.80
CA GLY A 114 -3.52 15.25 -13.36
C GLY A 114 -3.92 13.89 -13.94
N LEU A 115 -3.00 12.91 -14.01
CA LEU A 115 -3.25 11.59 -14.57
C LEU A 115 -4.44 10.91 -13.85
N ILE A 116 -4.33 10.72 -12.53
CA ILE A 116 -5.33 10.00 -11.73
C ILE A 116 -6.69 10.75 -11.69
N ASN A 117 -6.69 12.08 -11.89
CA ASN A 117 -7.92 12.87 -11.93
C ASN A 117 -8.78 12.56 -13.17
N LEU A 118 -8.21 12.00 -14.24
CA LEU A 118 -8.96 11.56 -15.43
C LEU A 118 -9.78 10.29 -15.16
N ALA A 119 -9.30 9.36 -14.33
CA ALA A 119 -10.04 8.16 -13.94
C ALA A 119 -11.10 8.44 -12.85
N ARG A 120 -10.76 9.31 -11.89
CA ARG A 120 -11.60 9.61 -10.71
C ARG A 120 -12.94 10.27 -11.00
N ALA A 121 -13.22 10.67 -12.24
CA ALA A 121 -14.54 11.15 -12.67
C ALA A 121 -15.66 10.10 -12.57
N ARG A 122 -15.34 8.80 -12.42
CA ARG A 122 -16.31 7.70 -12.53
C ARG A 122 -16.73 7.01 -11.22
N GLU A 123 -15.98 7.13 -10.11
CA GLU A 123 -16.26 6.37 -8.88
C GLU A 123 -16.23 7.18 -7.57
N SER A 124 -17.42 7.59 -7.11
CA SER A 124 -17.64 8.38 -5.88
C SER A 124 -17.61 7.54 -4.58
N SER A 125 -16.47 6.90 -4.29
CA SER A 125 -16.22 6.21 -3.01
C SER A 125 -14.81 6.43 -2.45
N TRP A 126 -13.80 6.29 -3.32
CA TRP A 126 -12.35 6.22 -3.04
C TRP A 126 -11.77 7.30 -2.10
N TRP A 127 -12.41 8.46 -1.99
CA TRP A 127 -11.96 9.52 -1.08
C TRP A 127 -12.07 9.14 0.40
N ARG A 128 -12.90 8.15 0.76
CA ARG A 128 -13.05 7.67 2.16
C ARG A 128 -11.91 6.76 2.61
N ASP A 129 -11.25 6.09 1.67
CA ASP A 129 -10.32 5.01 1.97
C ASP A 129 -8.88 5.50 1.83
N GLN A 130 -8.55 6.18 0.73
CA GLN A 130 -7.14 6.43 0.45
C GLN A 130 -6.53 7.64 1.17
N GLN A 131 -7.31 8.65 1.53
CA GLN A 131 -6.80 9.77 2.34
C GLN A 131 -6.36 9.32 3.76
N ARG A 132 -6.65 8.09 4.16
CA ARG A 132 -6.14 7.45 5.38
C ARG A 132 -4.64 7.12 5.28
N GLY A 133 -4.12 6.87 4.08
CA GLY A 133 -2.79 6.34 3.77
C GLY A 133 -1.68 6.73 4.75
N ARG A 134 -1.04 7.90 4.58
CA ARG A 134 0.13 8.29 5.40
C ARG A 134 -0.10 8.24 6.92
N ASP A 135 -1.29 8.56 7.43
CA ASP A 135 -1.55 8.51 8.87
C ASP A 135 -1.80 7.07 9.37
N PHE A 136 -2.39 6.21 8.55
CA PHE A 136 -2.52 4.78 8.83
C PHE A 136 -1.14 4.08 8.80
N ILE A 137 -0.32 4.38 7.80
CA ILE A 137 1.06 3.89 7.66
C ILE A 137 1.90 4.35 8.87
N GLY A 138 1.81 5.63 9.24
CA GLY A 138 2.45 6.18 10.44
C GLY A 138 1.93 5.58 11.76
N ALA A 139 0.65 5.24 11.85
CA ALA A 139 0.09 4.55 13.01
C ALA A 139 0.62 3.12 13.13
N TRP A 140 0.68 2.39 12.02
CA TRP A 140 1.12 0.99 11.97
C TRP A 140 2.65 0.83 12.12
N TYR A 141 3.42 1.83 11.68
CA TYR A 141 4.83 2.01 12.03
C TYR A 141 5.01 2.18 13.54
N ARG A 142 4.31 3.15 14.16
CA ARG A 142 4.36 3.39 15.61
C ARG A 142 3.86 2.20 16.43
N ALA A 143 2.89 1.44 15.93
CA ALA A 143 2.46 0.18 16.54
C ALA A 143 3.52 -0.92 16.45
N GLY A 144 4.37 -0.91 15.40
CA GLY A 144 5.54 -1.78 15.31
C GLY A 144 6.63 -1.42 16.33
N LEU A 145 6.88 -0.13 16.52
CA LEU A 145 7.78 0.36 17.57
C LEU A 145 7.28 -0.07 18.96
N ALA A 146 5.99 0.12 19.25
CA ALA A 146 5.37 -0.32 20.50
C ALA A 146 5.48 -1.85 20.71
N ALA A 147 5.23 -2.65 19.68
CA ALA A 147 5.40 -4.10 19.71
C ALA A 147 6.86 -4.53 19.90
N GLY A 148 7.84 -3.71 19.50
CA GLY A 148 9.26 -3.87 19.77
C GLY A 148 9.73 -3.33 21.14
N GLY A 149 8.81 -2.86 21.99
CA GLY A 149 9.09 -2.38 23.34
C GLY A 149 9.35 -0.87 23.47
N GLU A 150 9.24 -0.09 22.39
CA GLU A 150 9.38 1.37 22.46
C GLU A 150 8.14 2.03 23.11
N PRO A 151 8.29 3.08 23.94
CA PRO A 151 7.17 3.76 24.58
C PRO A 151 6.40 4.66 23.57
N CYS A 152 5.61 4.07 22.69
CA CYS A 152 4.89 4.76 21.62
C CYS A 152 3.36 4.59 21.69
N ASP A 153 2.64 5.60 22.22
CA ASP A 153 1.17 5.65 22.15
C ASP A 153 0.68 6.02 20.73
N TRP A 154 0.75 5.01 19.86
CA TRP A 154 0.29 5.10 18.48
C TRP A 154 -1.23 5.32 18.38
N ARG A 155 -2.02 4.86 19.36
CA ARG A 155 -3.48 4.98 19.37
C ARG A 155 -3.91 6.41 19.62
N SER A 156 -3.40 7.07 20.65
CA SER A 156 -3.71 8.48 20.93
C SER A 156 -3.18 9.39 19.82
N TRP A 157 -1.98 9.11 19.29
CA TRP A 157 -1.45 9.81 18.13
C TRP A 157 -2.40 9.70 16.92
N PHE A 158 -2.83 8.49 16.54
CA PHE A 158 -3.70 8.31 15.38
C PHE A 158 -5.10 8.91 15.61
N LYS A 159 -5.66 8.79 16.83
CA LYS A 159 -6.90 9.48 17.23
C LYS A 159 -6.79 11.01 17.15
N GLN A 160 -5.64 11.59 17.47
CA GLN A 160 -5.38 13.02 17.29
C GLN A 160 -5.32 13.41 15.80
N ARG A 161 -4.64 12.61 14.97
CA ARG A 161 -4.57 12.83 13.51
C ARG A 161 -5.94 12.76 12.83
N ILE A 162 -6.83 11.87 13.30
CA ILE A 162 -8.23 11.81 12.86
C ILE A 162 -8.97 13.12 13.19
N ARG A 163 -8.88 13.61 14.44
CA ARG A 163 -9.55 14.85 14.89
C ARG A 163 -9.12 16.09 14.12
N LEU A 164 -7.81 16.33 13.99
CA LEU A 164 -7.24 17.52 13.32
C LEU A 164 -7.69 17.66 11.84
N ARG A 165 -7.98 16.53 11.17
CA ARG A 165 -8.48 16.53 9.78
C ARG A 165 -9.93 16.99 9.67
N GLU A 166 -10.77 16.63 10.65
CA GLU A 166 -12.20 17.01 10.67
C GLU A 166 -12.36 18.53 10.89
N GLU A 167 -11.44 19.14 11.63
CA GLU A 167 -11.33 20.61 11.80
C GLU A 167 -10.94 21.32 10.49
N THR A 168 -10.30 20.61 9.55
CA THR A 168 -9.80 21.16 8.28
C THR A 168 -10.76 20.93 7.10
N ASP A 169 -11.65 19.92 7.16
CA ASP A 169 -12.65 19.63 6.12
C ASP A 169 -14.04 19.31 6.72
N PRO A 170 -14.83 20.35 7.05
CA PRO A 170 -16.12 20.19 7.73
C PRO A 170 -17.21 19.48 6.91
N LEU A 171 -17.02 19.25 5.61
CA LEU A 171 -18.01 18.57 4.76
C LEU A 171 -17.95 17.04 4.90
N ARG A 172 -16.98 16.49 5.64
CA ARG A 172 -16.70 15.04 5.73
C ARG A 172 -17.13 14.33 7.03
N ILE A 173 -17.99 14.94 7.85
CA ILE A 173 -18.39 14.51 9.21
C ILE A 173 -18.90 13.03 9.33
N ARG A 174 -19.33 12.37 8.24
CA ARG A 174 -19.81 10.97 8.28
C ARG A 174 -18.67 9.94 8.44
N GLY A 175 -18.28 9.66 9.68
CA GLY A 175 -17.47 8.48 10.00
C GLY A 175 -16.55 8.56 11.22
N ARG A 176 -16.53 9.69 11.93
CA ARG A 176 -15.68 9.97 13.11
C ARG A 176 -15.64 8.81 14.10
N ASP A 177 -16.75 8.52 14.76
CA ASP A 177 -16.77 7.61 15.92
C ASP A 177 -16.49 6.16 15.52
N ARG A 178 -16.94 5.75 14.32
CA ARG A 178 -16.57 4.47 13.71
C ARG A 178 -15.06 4.36 13.46
N SER A 179 -14.43 5.45 13.01
CA SER A 179 -12.99 5.47 12.74
C SER A 179 -12.17 5.51 14.03
N LEU A 180 -12.62 6.26 15.05
CA LEU A 180 -12.01 6.32 16.38
C LEU A 180 -12.11 4.98 17.12
N ALA A 181 -13.29 4.33 17.13
CA ALA A 181 -13.47 2.99 17.69
C ALA A 181 -12.68 1.92 16.94
N GLY A 182 -12.51 2.09 15.62
CA GLY A 182 -11.63 1.26 14.80
C GLY A 182 -10.16 1.30 15.23
N VAL A 183 -9.67 2.39 15.83
CA VAL A 183 -8.30 2.46 16.37
C VAL A 183 -8.12 1.50 17.55
N ASP A 184 -9.11 1.41 18.44
CA ASP A 184 -9.03 0.52 19.61
C ASP A 184 -9.17 -0.95 19.25
N ALA A 185 -9.96 -1.27 18.21
CA ALA A 185 -10.07 -2.61 17.65
C ALA A 185 -8.80 -3.08 16.89
N ASN A 186 -7.88 -2.18 16.54
CA ASN A 186 -6.69 -2.48 15.73
C ASN A 186 -5.48 -2.96 16.56
N SER A 187 -5.69 -3.77 17.61
CA SER A 187 -4.60 -4.39 18.38
C SER A 187 -3.65 -5.24 17.51
N TRP A 188 -4.16 -5.82 16.42
CA TRP A 188 -3.38 -6.57 15.42
C TRP A 188 -2.26 -5.75 14.73
N MET A 189 -2.28 -4.42 14.82
CA MET A 189 -1.17 -3.57 14.34
C MET A 189 0.06 -3.65 15.26
N GLU A 190 -0.14 -3.93 16.54
CA GLU A 190 0.87 -3.94 17.61
C GLU A 190 1.47 -5.34 17.78
N VAL A 191 1.91 -5.89 16.65
CA VAL A 191 2.58 -7.18 16.52
C VAL A 191 3.75 -7.00 15.53
N LEU A 192 4.89 -7.64 15.80
CA LEU A 192 6.00 -7.75 14.84
C LEU A 192 5.95 -9.12 14.13
N PRO A 193 6.23 -9.20 12.81
CA PRO A 193 6.39 -10.47 12.11
C PRO A 193 7.48 -11.36 12.72
N GLU A 194 7.22 -12.67 12.78
CA GLU A 194 8.24 -13.64 13.22
C GLU A 194 9.46 -13.65 12.29
N CYS A 195 9.24 -13.49 10.97
CA CYS A 195 10.28 -13.41 9.95
C CYS A 195 11.08 -12.08 9.97
N TRP A 196 10.72 -11.11 10.82
CA TRP A 196 11.52 -9.92 11.10
C TRP A 196 12.33 -10.04 12.40
N THR A 197 11.87 -10.89 13.33
CA THR A 197 12.44 -11.04 14.68
C THR A 197 13.32 -12.28 14.85
N ARG A 198 13.30 -13.20 13.88
CA ARG A 198 14.15 -14.40 13.82
C ARG A 198 15.11 -14.35 12.63
N THR A 199 16.23 -15.05 12.77
CA THR A 199 17.03 -15.50 11.62
C THR A 199 16.25 -16.57 10.85
N GLN A 200 16.69 -16.88 9.62
CA GLN A 200 16.21 -18.07 8.92
C GLN A 200 16.61 -19.34 9.72
N PRO A 201 15.75 -20.37 9.83
CA PRO A 201 16.06 -21.64 10.49
C PRO A 201 16.93 -22.57 9.64
#